data_AF-A0A503DN04-F1
#
_entry.id   AF-A0A503DN04-F1
#
_cell.length_a   1.000
_cell.length_b   1.000
_cell.length_c   1.000
_cell.angle_alpha   90.00
_cell.angle_beta   90.00
_cell.angle_gamma   90.00
#
_symmetry.space_group_name_H-M   'P 1'
#
loop_
_entity.id
_entity.type
_entity.pdbx_description
1 polymer ?
#
loop_
_entity_poly.entity_id
_entity_poly.type
_entity_poly.pdbx_seq_one_letter_code
_entity_poly.pdbx_strand_id
1 'polypeptide(L)' 'MLRDWDPIGISGIPEAKDEYDGYADVVFGMLINENATAEDIAGYLFKTATEDMALSDRKMAKLCDRAAEAVVALRSNF' A
#
# COMPACT_ATOMS: atom_id res chain seq x y z
N MET A 1 -4.24 2.67 -4.82
CA MET A 1 -3.87 2.29 -3.44
C MET A 1 -4.92 1.36 -2.84
N LEU A 2 -6.10 1.81 -2.36
CA LEU A 2 -7.17 0.89 -1.88
C LEU A 2 -7.61 -0.19 -2.88
N ARG A 3 -7.63 0.09 -4.19
CA ARG A 3 -7.98 -0.92 -5.21
C ARG A 3 -6.85 -1.92 -5.48
N ASP A 4 -5.61 -1.56 -5.14
CA ASP A 4 -4.41 -2.30 -5.53
C ASP A 4 -3.77 -3.02 -4.33
N TRP A 5 -3.92 -2.45 -3.13
CA TRP A 5 -3.53 -2.98 -1.84
C TRP A 5 -4.78 -3.02 -0.94
N ASP A 6 -5.56 -4.08 -1.09
CA ASP A 6 -6.72 -4.40 -0.25
C ASP A 6 -6.52 -5.77 0.43
N PRO A 7 -5.55 -5.89 1.35
CA PRO A 7 -5.16 -7.19 1.90
C PRO A 7 -6.24 -7.85 2.75
N ILE A 8 -7.22 -7.09 3.27
CA ILE A 8 -8.35 -7.62 4.06
C ILE A 8 -9.71 -7.55 3.33
N GLY A 9 -9.75 -7.06 2.09
CA GLY A 9 -10.93 -7.16 1.22
C GLY A 9 -12.07 -6.20 1.55
N ILE A 10 -11.77 -5.01 2.08
CA ILE A 10 -12.78 -4.04 2.54
C ILE A 10 -13.03 -2.88 1.56
N SER A 11 -12.36 -2.86 0.40
CA SER A 11 -12.49 -1.76 -0.59
C SER A 11 -13.92 -1.57 -1.13
N GLY A 12 -14.79 -2.57 -0.99
CA GLY A 12 -16.20 -2.51 -1.36
C GLY A 12 -17.14 -2.01 -0.26
N ILE A 13 -16.63 -1.70 0.93
CA ILE A 13 -17.41 -1.31 2.12
C ILE A 13 -17.17 0.19 2.38
N PRO A 14 -18.10 1.09 2.00
CA PRO A 14 -17.93 2.53 2.16
C PRO A 14 -17.61 2.98 3.59
N GLU A 15 -18.15 2.27 4.59
CA GLU A 15 -17.99 2.54 6.01
C GLU A 15 -16.59 2.21 6.54
N ALA A 16 -15.78 1.45 5.80
CA ALA A 16 -14.44 1.02 6.20
C ALA A 16 -13.34 1.73 5.39
N LYS A 17 -13.67 2.83 4.72
CA LYS A 17 -12.75 3.52 3.80
C LYS A 17 -11.53 4.11 4.51
N ASP A 18 -11.71 4.55 5.75
CA ASP A 18 -10.70 5.22 6.59
C ASP A 18 -9.71 4.26 7.25
N GLU A 19 -10.01 2.96 7.31
CA GLU A 19 -9.15 1.91 7.89
C GLU A 19 -7.73 1.89 7.28
N TYR A 20 -7.57 2.38 6.05
CA TYR A 20 -6.27 2.42 5.39
C TYR A 20 -5.66 3.83 5.28
N ASP A 21 -6.34 4.88 5.76
CA ASP A 21 -5.88 6.26 5.61
C ASP A 21 -4.50 6.48 6.27
N GLY A 22 -4.29 5.90 7.46
CA GLY A 22 -3.00 6.00 8.15
C GLY A 22 -1.83 5.39 7.37
N TYR A 23 -2.06 4.28 6.66
CA TYR A 23 -1.03 3.68 5.81
C TYR A 23 -0.83 4.46 4.51
N ALA A 24 -1.91 5.02 3.95
CA ALA A 24 -1.86 5.88 2.78
C ALA A 24 -1.05 7.16 3.04
N ASP A 25 -1.17 7.75 4.24
CA ASP A 25 -0.40 8.92 4.66
C ASP A 25 1.10 8.63 4.74
N VAL A 26 1.49 7.47 5.28
CA VAL A 26 2.90 7.05 5.34
C VAL A 26 3.45 6.82 3.93
N VAL A 27 2.72 6.08 3.08
CA VAL A 27 3.13 5.83 1.69
C VAL A 27 3.23 7.15 0.91
N PHE A 28 2.33 8.09 1.13
CA PHE A 28 2.41 9.41 0.54
C PHE A 28 3.67 10.14 1.01
N GLY A 29 3.97 10.14 2.31
CA GLY A 29 5.21 10.70 2.86
C GLY A 29 6.47 10.10 2.23
N MET A 30 6.54 8.77 2.14
CA MET A 30 7.62 8.06 1.43
C MET A 30 7.72 8.50 -0.04
N LEU A 31 6.56 8.68 -0.70
CA LEU A 31 6.50 9.08 -2.09
C LEU A 31 7.04 10.50 -2.32
N ILE A 32 6.60 11.49 -1.56
CA ILE A 32 6.90 12.90 -1.85
C ILE A 32 8.14 13.43 -1.11
N ASN A 33 8.41 12.96 0.10
CA ASN A 33 9.47 13.55 0.95
C ASN A 33 10.78 12.75 0.87
N GLU A 34 10.70 11.45 0.68
CA GLU A 34 11.87 10.55 0.74
C GLU A 34 12.34 10.08 -0.64
N ASN A 35 11.58 10.40 -1.69
CA ASN A 35 11.79 9.88 -3.04
C ASN A 35 11.92 8.34 -3.08
N ALA A 36 11.22 7.65 -2.17
CA ALA A 36 11.23 6.20 -2.01
C ALA A 36 10.95 5.46 -3.33
N THR A 37 11.61 4.33 -3.55
CA THR A 37 11.39 3.48 -4.73
C THR A 37 10.12 2.65 -4.59
N ALA A 38 9.72 1.97 -5.68
CA ALA A 38 8.63 1.00 -5.61
C ALA A 38 8.97 -0.15 -4.64
N GLU A 39 10.25 -0.55 -4.55
CA GLU A 39 10.70 -1.59 -3.63
C GLU A 39 10.55 -1.15 -2.16
N ASP A 40 10.91 0.10 -1.84
CA ASP A 40 10.74 0.64 -0.49
C ASP A 40 9.28 0.66 -0.04
N ILE A 41 8.39 1.14 -0.92
CA ILE A 41 6.94 1.18 -0.66
C ILE A 41 6.37 -0.23 -0.55
N ALA A 42 6.74 -1.15 -1.45
CA ALA A 42 6.29 -2.54 -1.39
C ALA A 42 6.74 -3.22 -0.09
N GLY A 43 7.96 -2.96 0.36
CA GLY A 43 8.50 -3.46 1.63
C GLY A 43 7.70 -2.96 2.83
N TYR A 44 7.38 -1.68 2.88
CA TYR A 44 6.52 -1.10 3.93
C TYR A 44 5.14 -1.77 3.95
N LEU A 45 4.47 -1.83 2.79
CA LEU A 45 3.14 -2.44 2.65
C LEU A 45 3.13 -3.92 3.03
N PHE A 46 4.17 -4.67 2.64
CA PHE A 46 4.30 -6.09 2.99
C PHE A 46 4.49 -6.28 4.50
N LYS A 47 5.34 -5.46 5.11
CA LYS A 47 5.57 -5.48 6.56
C LYS A 47 4.28 -5.18 7.32
N THR A 48 3.55 -4.13 6.95
CA THR A 48 2.28 -3.81 7.60
C THR A 48 1.27 -4.94 7.45
N ALA A 49 1.13 -5.52 6.26
CA ALA A 49 0.18 -6.63 6.07
C ALA A 49 0.56 -7.88 6.88
N THR A 50 1.86 -8.18 7.03
CA THR A 50 2.31 -9.43 7.66
C THR A 50 2.58 -9.30 9.16
N GLU A 51 3.08 -8.16 9.62
CA GLU A 51 3.44 -7.92 11.02
C GLU A 51 2.31 -7.22 11.77
N ASP A 52 1.76 -6.12 11.22
CA ASP A 52 0.74 -5.34 11.92
C ASP A 52 -0.65 -6.00 11.81
N MET A 53 -0.98 -6.53 10.62
CA MET A 53 -2.27 -7.19 10.36
C MET A 53 -2.22 -8.73 10.51
N ALA A 54 -1.03 -9.30 10.76
CA ALA A 54 -0.81 -10.74 10.92
C ALA A 54 -1.29 -11.63 9.75
N LEU A 55 -1.29 -11.10 8.52
CA LEU A 55 -1.75 -11.82 7.33
C LEU A 55 -0.64 -12.70 6.74
N SER A 56 -1.02 -13.87 6.21
CA SER A 56 -0.08 -14.81 5.59
C SER A 56 -0.63 -15.39 4.28
N ASP A 57 -0.80 -14.54 3.27
CA ASP A 57 -1.14 -14.97 1.91
C ASP A 57 0.12 -15.05 1.03
N ARG A 58 0.27 -16.14 0.27
CA ARG A 58 1.37 -16.33 -0.69
C ARG A 58 1.39 -15.28 -1.80
N LYS A 59 0.27 -14.61 -2.05
CA LYS A 59 0.13 -13.52 -3.03
C LYS A 59 0.45 -12.15 -2.44
N MET A 60 0.70 -12.05 -1.12
CA MET A 60 0.85 -10.76 -0.44
C MET A 60 1.98 -9.91 -1.02
N ALA A 61 3.15 -10.50 -1.29
CA ALA A 61 4.26 -9.80 -1.92
C ALA A 61 3.84 -9.19 -3.27
N LYS A 62 3.24 -9.99 -4.16
CA LYS A 62 2.75 -9.52 -5.46
C LYS A 62 1.67 -8.44 -5.36
N LEU A 63 0.84 -8.49 -4.32
CA LEU A 63 -0.16 -7.44 -4.05
C LEU A 63 0.53 -6.12 -3.70
N CYS A 64 1.52 -6.17 -2.80
CA CYS A 64 2.29 -5.01 -2.37
C CYS A 64 3.11 -4.42 -3.53
N ASP A 65 3.74 -5.26 -4.36
CA ASP A 65 4.50 -4.83 -5.55
C ASP A 65 3.61 -4.02 -6.51
N ARG A 66 2.44 -4.58 -6.87
CA ARG A 66 1.50 -3.91 -7.79
C ARG A 66 1.01 -2.58 -7.25
N ALA A 67 0.74 -2.52 -5.95
CA ALA A 67 0.31 -1.28 -5.32
C ALA A 67 1.41 -0.24 -5.31
N ALA A 68 2.64 -0.64 -5.00
CA ALA A 68 3.79 0.26 -5.01
C ALA A 68 4.09 0.79 -6.41
N GLU A 69 4.03 -0.05 -7.44
CA GLU A 69 4.14 0.37 -8.85
C GLU A 69 3.08 1.41 -9.21
N ALA A 70 1.82 1.18 -8.82
CA ALA A 70 0.73 2.12 -9.07
C ALA A 70 0.94 3.46 -8.36
N VAL A 71 1.46 3.45 -7.12
CA VAL A 71 1.76 4.69 -6.37
C VAL A 71 2.93 5.43 -7.00
N VAL A 72 4.03 4.76 -7.34
CA VAL A 72 5.20 5.40 -7.97
C VAL A 72 4.86 5.98 -9.33
N ALA A 73 4.01 5.32 -10.12
CA ALA A 73 3.53 5.84 -11.40
C ALA A 73 2.82 7.21 -11.26
N LEU A 74 2.24 7.53 -10.10
CA LEU A 74 1.65 8.85 -9.84
C LEU A 74 2.69 9.97 -9.84
N ARG A 75 3.96 9.71 -9.50
CA ARG A 75 5.04 10.72 -9.59
C ARG A 75 5.25 11.23 -11.00
N SER A 76 5.04 10.39 -12.02
CA SER A 76 5.22 10.77 -13.42
C SER A 76 4.08 11.67 -13.94
N ASN A 77 3.03 11.86 -13.15
CA ASN A 77 1.85 12.67 -13.49
C ASN A 77 1.83 14.05 -12.80
N PHE A 78 2.84 14.39 -12.01
CA PHE A 78 3.04 15.70 -11.37
C PHE A 78 4.35 16.33 -11.84
#